data_AF-A0AAW7M4F6-F1
#
_entry.id   AF-A0AAW7M4F6-F1
#
_cell.length_a   1.000
_cell.length_b   1.000
_cell.length_c   1.000
_cell.angle_alpha   90.00
_cell.angle_beta   90.00
_cell.angle_gamma   90.00
#
_symmetry.space_group_name_H-M   'P 1'
#
loop_
_entity.id
_entity.type
_entity.pdbx_description
1 polymer ?
#
loop_
_entity_poly.entity_id
_entity_poly.type
_entity_poly.pdbx_seq_one_letter_code
_entity_poly.pdbx_strand_id
1 'polypeptide(L)'
;MDDLRCTAPKRGHHTLASAVACPAHREQALRDAAHDVQTTQVASIQPVERRMLAADPSTQASMLELLATDTARSVRLLVARNPATPAATVAAMVDDHDAAVAQVAASRARELAER
;
A
#
# COMPACT_ATOMS: atom_id res chain seq x y z
N MET A 1 45.47 17.37 3.89
CA MET A 1 45.62 16.03 4.45
C MET A 1 45.32 16.16 5.93
N ASP A 2 44.48 15.27 6.44
CA ASP A 2 44.18 15.02 7.85
C ASP A 2 42.99 15.76 8.49
N ASP A 3 41.89 15.01 8.47
CA ASP A 3 41.21 14.48 9.66
C ASP A 3 40.32 15.43 10.48
N LEU A 4 39.04 15.52 10.11
CA LEU A 4 38.00 15.77 11.10
C LEU A 4 36.84 14.79 10.95
N ARG A 5 37.02 13.67 11.65
CA ARG A 5 35.98 12.77 12.15
C ARG A 5 34.72 13.54 12.55
N CYS A 6 33.60 13.25 11.91
CA CYS A 6 32.27 13.68 12.35
C CYS A 6 31.94 13.05 13.70
N THR A 7 32.02 13.85 14.77
CA THR A 7 31.47 13.50 16.08
C THR A 7 30.02 13.97 16.14
N ALA A 8 29.09 13.04 16.37
CA ALA A 8 27.69 13.35 16.60
C ALA A 8 27.53 14.03 17.98
N PRO A 9 26.80 15.16 18.09
CA PRO A 9 26.60 15.81 19.37
C PRO A 9 25.59 15.06 20.24
N LYS A 10 25.96 14.84 21.50
CA LYS A 10 25.10 14.30 22.56
C LYS A 10 23.97 15.29 22.87
N ARG A 11 22.77 14.74 23.10
CA ARG A 11 21.54 15.43 23.47
C ARG A 11 21.79 16.40 24.63
N GLY A 12 21.65 17.69 24.35
CA GLY A 12 21.54 18.76 25.34
C GLY A 12 20.26 19.52 25.04
N HIS A 13 19.42 19.66 26.05
CA HIS A 13 18.14 20.33 25.92
C HIS A 13 18.33 21.85 25.69
N HIS A 14 17.36 22.42 24.97
CA HIS A 14 16.98 23.84 24.90
C HIS A 14 17.68 24.74 23.85
N THR A 15 16.81 25.28 22.98
CA THR A 15 16.84 26.59 22.29
C THR A 15 17.31 26.65 20.83
N LEU A 16 16.30 26.61 19.95
CA LEU A 16 16.11 27.29 18.66
C LEU A 16 17.32 27.98 18.01
N ALA A 17 17.95 27.30 17.04
CA ALA A 17 18.66 27.97 15.95
C ALA A 17 18.75 27.04 14.73
N SER A 18 18.02 27.41 13.68
CA SER A 18 18.40 27.29 12.27
C SER A 18 19.20 26.04 11.87
N ALA A 19 18.51 24.91 11.74
CA ALA A 19 19.00 23.80 10.93
C ALA A 19 18.27 23.84 9.58
N VAL A 20 18.99 24.26 8.55
CA VAL A 20 18.66 24.07 7.15
C VAL A 20 18.41 22.57 6.95
N ALA A 21 17.16 22.15 7.03
CA ALA A 21 16.76 20.80 6.70
C ALA A 21 17.02 20.59 5.21
N CYS A 22 17.97 19.71 4.88
CA CYS A 22 18.35 19.37 3.52
C CYS A 22 17.09 19.09 2.67
N PRO A 23 16.98 19.66 1.44
CA PRO A 23 15.81 19.44 0.58
C PRO A 23 15.58 17.95 0.26
N ALA A 24 16.62 17.12 0.34
CA ALA A 24 16.53 15.67 0.15
C ALA A 24 15.72 14.91 1.23
N HIS A 25 15.52 15.48 2.43
CA HIS A 25 14.73 14.83 3.50
C HIS A 25 13.32 15.44 3.65
N ARG A 26 13.09 16.61 3.03
CA ARG A 26 11.80 17.32 3.08
C ARG A 26 10.74 16.63 2.22
N GLU A 27 11.15 16.04 1.10
CA GLU A 27 10.25 15.24 0.25
C GLU A 27 9.95 13.86 0.85
N GLN A 28 10.87 13.32 1.66
CA GLN A 28 10.68 12.05 2.35
C GLN A 28 9.67 12.20 3.51
N ALA A 29 9.78 13.25 4.34
CA ALA A 29 8.86 13.50 5.45
C ALA A 29 7.40 13.77 5.02
N LEU A 30 7.17 14.22 3.78
CA LEU A 30 5.83 14.36 3.20
C LEU A 30 5.28 13.04 2.66
N ARG A 31 6.14 12.09 2.29
CA ARG A 31 5.73 10.72 1.89
C ARG A 31 5.43 9.86 3.10
N ASP A 32 6.16 10.02 4.21
CA ASP A 32 5.90 9.29 5.47
C ASP A 32 4.61 9.77 6.18
N ALA A 33 4.19 11.02 5.99
CA ALA A 33 2.90 11.52 6.47
C ALA A 33 1.68 10.97 5.69
N ALA A 34 1.90 10.39 4.50
CA ALA A 34 0.85 9.74 3.72
C ALA A 34 0.65 8.26 4.09
N HIS A 35 1.51 7.69 4.93
CA HIS A 35 1.56 6.24 5.19
C HIS A 35 0.96 5.82 6.55
N ASP A 36 0.69 6.77 7.46
CA ASP A 36 0.28 6.45 8.84
C ASP A 36 -1.25 6.38 9.05
N VAL A 37 -2.06 6.73 8.05
CA VAL A 37 -3.54 6.79 8.19
C VAL A 37 -4.27 5.69 7.40
N GLN A 38 -3.56 4.84 6.64
CA GLN A 38 -4.20 3.80 5.81
C GLN A 38 -4.35 2.43 6.46
N THR A 39 -4.14 2.33 7.77
CA THR A 39 -4.25 1.08 8.54
C THR A 39 -5.50 0.99 9.41
N THR A 40 -6.31 2.05 9.52
CA THR A 40 -7.44 2.03 10.46
C THR A 40 -8.77 1.71 9.76
N GLN A 41 -9.00 0.40 9.58
CA GLN A 41 -10.31 -0.25 9.48
C GLN A 41 -11.07 -0.16 8.13
N VAL A 42 -10.78 -1.06 7.18
CA VAL A 42 -11.64 -1.37 5.99
C VAL A 42 -13.13 -1.50 6.28
N ALA A 43 -13.52 -1.99 7.47
CA ALA A 43 -14.93 -2.11 7.84
C ALA A 43 -15.63 -0.75 8.03
N SER A 44 -14.88 0.30 8.33
CA SER A 44 -15.38 1.67 8.52
C SER A 44 -15.11 2.58 7.31
N ILE A 45 -14.37 2.09 6.31
CA ILE A 45 -14.11 2.82 5.06
C ILE A 45 -15.39 2.83 4.21
N GLN A 46 -15.76 4.01 3.72
CA GLN A 46 -16.94 4.20 2.90
C GLN A 46 -16.91 3.27 1.67
N PRO A 47 -18.06 2.72 1.23
CA PRO A 47 -18.12 1.76 0.13
C PRO A 47 -17.63 2.32 -1.21
N VAL A 48 -17.52 3.64 -1.33
CA VAL A 48 -16.92 4.31 -2.50
C VAL A 48 -15.39 4.24 -2.42
N GLU A 49 -14.82 4.54 -1.26
CA GLU A 49 -13.37 4.58 -1.06
C GLU A 49 -12.73 3.19 -1.13
N ARG A 50 -13.40 2.15 -0.65
CA ARG A 50 -12.95 0.75 -0.84
C ARG A 50 -12.80 0.37 -2.31
N ARG A 51 -13.70 0.87 -3.17
CA ARG A 51 -13.62 0.66 -4.62
C ARG A 51 -12.46 1.45 -5.24
N MET A 52 -12.22 2.67 -4.79
CA MET A 52 -11.07 3.46 -5.28
C MET A 52 -9.76 2.75 -4.96
N LEU A 53 -9.60 2.30 -3.71
CA LEU A 53 -8.40 1.58 -3.27
C LEU A 53 -8.22 0.26 -4.03
N ALA A 54 -9.30 -0.50 -4.23
CA ALA A 54 -9.25 -1.74 -4.99
C ALA A 54 -8.88 -1.53 -6.46
N ALA A 55 -9.21 -0.37 -7.05
CA ALA A 55 -8.89 -0.04 -8.43
C ALA A 55 -7.52 0.62 -8.62
N ASP A 56 -6.95 1.20 -7.56
CA ASP A 56 -5.70 1.95 -7.62
C ASP A 56 -4.49 0.99 -7.64
N PRO A 57 -3.65 1.03 -8.70
CA PRO A 57 -2.45 0.21 -8.82
C PRO A 57 -1.33 0.63 -7.87
N SER A 58 -1.47 1.74 -7.14
CA SER A 58 -0.54 2.20 -6.11
C SER A 58 -0.91 1.67 -4.72
N THR A 59 -2.06 1.00 -4.60
CA THR A 59 -2.52 0.44 -3.33
C THR A 59 -1.60 -0.67 -2.87
N GLN A 60 -1.35 -0.69 -1.56
CA GLN A 60 -0.48 -1.67 -0.94
C GLN A 60 -1.07 -3.08 -1.04
N ALA A 61 -0.20 -4.07 -1.24
CA ALA A 61 -0.54 -5.49 -1.27
C ALA A 61 -1.38 -5.92 -0.05
N SER A 62 -0.96 -5.54 1.16
CA SER A 62 -1.67 -5.89 2.40
C SER A 62 -3.09 -5.32 2.46
N MET A 63 -3.33 -4.15 1.86
CA MET A 63 -4.67 -3.58 1.77
C MET A 63 -5.52 -4.31 0.72
N LEU A 64 -4.92 -4.70 -0.42
CA LEU A 64 -5.59 -5.48 -1.45
C LEU A 64 -5.98 -6.87 -0.95
N GLU A 65 -5.12 -7.53 -0.17
CA GLU A 65 -5.43 -8.80 0.50
C GLU A 65 -6.66 -8.69 1.40
N LEU A 66 -6.74 -7.59 2.15
CA LEU A 66 -7.88 -7.35 3.02
C LEU A 66 -9.16 -7.07 2.23
N LEU A 67 -9.07 -6.26 1.17
CA LEU A 67 -10.19 -5.98 0.25
C LEU A 67 -10.61 -7.19 -0.60
N ALA A 68 -9.74 -8.18 -0.80
CA ALA A 68 -10.07 -9.44 -1.47
C ALA A 68 -11.12 -10.24 -0.68
N THR A 69 -11.24 -10.00 0.63
CA THR A 69 -12.26 -10.64 1.49
C THR A 69 -13.48 -9.74 1.76
N ASP A 70 -13.59 -8.60 1.06
CA ASP A 70 -14.70 -7.65 1.25
C ASP A 70 -16.06 -8.28 0.90
N THR A 71 -17.09 -7.88 1.62
CA THR A 71 -18.46 -8.36 1.39
C THR A 71 -19.01 -7.87 0.03
N ALA A 72 -18.55 -6.72 -0.45
CA ALA A 72 -18.98 -6.17 -1.72
C ALA A 72 -18.29 -6.84 -2.90
N ARG A 73 -19.06 -7.58 -3.70
CA ARG A 73 -18.61 -8.19 -4.97
C ARG A 73 -17.83 -7.21 -5.86
N SER A 74 -18.30 -5.96 -5.97
CA SER A 74 -17.65 -4.95 -6.80
C SER A 74 -16.22 -4.62 -6.34
N VAL A 75 -15.96 -4.67 -5.03
CA VAL A 75 -14.62 -4.43 -4.46
C VAL A 75 -13.72 -5.62 -4.79
N ARG A 76 -14.17 -6.85 -4.50
CA ARG A 76 -13.40 -8.07 -4.82
C ARG A 76 -13.07 -8.18 -6.31
N LEU A 77 -14.02 -7.86 -7.19
CA LEU A 77 -13.78 -7.85 -8.63
C LEU A 77 -12.70 -6.83 -9.03
N LEU A 78 -12.68 -5.64 -8.41
CA LEU A 78 -11.65 -4.64 -8.68
C LEU A 78 -10.26 -5.12 -8.21
N VAL A 79 -10.19 -5.72 -7.02
CA VAL A 79 -8.95 -6.32 -6.50
C VAL A 79 -8.42 -7.38 -7.46
N ALA A 80 -9.28 -8.28 -7.96
CA ALA A 80 -8.86 -9.31 -8.92
C ALA A 80 -8.35 -8.73 -10.26
N ARG A 81 -8.83 -7.55 -10.67
CA ARG A 81 -8.38 -6.86 -11.89
C ARG A 81 -7.14 -6.00 -11.69
N ASN A 82 -6.80 -5.70 -10.43
CA ASN A 82 -5.74 -4.77 -10.12
C ASN A 82 -4.35 -5.42 -10.35
N PRO A 83 -3.47 -4.83 -11.16
CA PRO A 83 -2.14 -5.38 -11.44
C PRO A 83 -1.21 -5.36 -10.22
N ALA A 84 -1.50 -4.55 -9.20
CA ALA A 84 -0.75 -4.49 -7.96
C ALA A 84 -1.13 -5.60 -6.97
N THR A 85 -2.20 -6.36 -7.27
CA THR A 85 -2.62 -7.49 -6.43
C THR A 85 -1.59 -8.61 -6.52
N PRO A 86 -1.06 -9.11 -5.38
CA PRO A 86 -0.08 -10.19 -5.38
C PRO A 86 -0.63 -11.47 -5.99
N ALA A 87 0.25 -12.26 -6.63
CA ALA A 87 -0.11 -13.55 -7.22
C ALA A 87 -0.75 -14.51 -6.18
N ALA A 88 -0.26 -14.49 -4.94
CA ALA A 88 -0.82 -15.30 -3.85
C ALA A 88 -2.28 -14.93 -3.55
N THR A 89 -2.59 -13.64 -3.51
CA THR A 89 -3.95 -13.14 -3.30
C THR A 89 -4.84 -13.47 -4.48
N VAL A 90 -4.37 -13.25 -5.72
CA VAL A 90 -5.12 -13.61 -6.93
C VAL A 90 -5.42 -15.12 -6.96
N ALA A 91 -4.48 -15.97 -6.58
CA ALA A 91 -4.69 -17.41 -6.50
C ALA A 91 -5.78 -17.78 -5.48
N ALA A 92 -5.80 -17.14 -4.31
CA ALA A 92 -6.85 -17.35 -3.32
C ALA A 92 -8.24 -16.91 -3.82
N MET A 93 -8.31 -15.91 -4.70
CA MET A 93 -9.58 -15.44 -5.29
C MET A 93 -10.11 -16.34 -6.41
N VAL A 94 -9.35 -17.35 -6.87
CA VAL A 94 -9.84 -18.33 -7.86
C VAL A 94 -10.97 -19.18 -7.29
N ASP A 95 -10.97 -19.42 -5.97
CA ASP A 95 -12.01 -20.13 -5.24
C ASP A 95 -13.07 -19.18 -4.64
N ASP A 96 -13.18 -17.92 -5.12
CA ASP A 96 -14.22 -16.99 -4.66
C ASP A 96 -15.62 -17.55 -4.95
N HIS A 97 -16.56 -17.29 -4.05
CA HIS A 97 -17.95 -17.71 -4.19
C HIS A 97 -18.67 -17.04 -5.35
N ASP A 98 -18.19 -15.89 -5.82
CA ASP A 98 -18.71 -15.22 -7.01
C ASP A 98 -17.97 -15.67 -8.26
N ALA A 99 -18.70 -16.30 -9.19
CA ALA A 99 -18.14 -16.84 -10.43
C ALA A 99 -17.43 -15.79 -11.30
N ALA A 100 -17.87 -14.52 -11.29
CA ALA A 100 -17.22 -13.49 -12.07
C ALA A 100 -15.88 -13.07 -11.45
N VAL A 101 -15.81 -13.00 -10.12
CA VAL A 101 -14.55 -12.75 -9.40
C VAL A 101 -13.57 -13.91 -9.64
N ALA A 102 -14.03 -15.15 -9.46
CA ALA A 102 -13.23 -16.36 -9.67
C ALA A 102 -12.68 -16.45 -11.10
N GLN A 103 -13.50 -16.16 -12.12
CA GLN A 103 -13.06 -16.20 -13.52
C GLN A 103 -11.97 -15.16 -13.81
N VAL A 104 -12.14 -13.94 -13.31
CA VAL A 104 -11.13 -12.87 -13.49
C VAL A 104 -9.85 -13.24 -12.76
N ALA A 105 -9.96 -13.69 -11.51
CA ALA A 105 -8.82 -14.15 -10.72
C ALA A 105 -8.08 -15.29 -11.43
N ALA A 106 -8.79 -16.28 -11.97
CA ALA A 106 -8.18 -17.40 -12.71
C ALA A 106 -7.45 -16.93 -13.97
N SER A 107 -8.02 -15.98 -14.72
CA SER A 107 -7.36 -15.41 -15.89
C SER A 107 -6.06 -14.68 -15.53
N ARG A 108 -6.07 -13.95 -14.41
CA ARG A 108 -4.89 -13.24 -13.90
C ARG A 108 -3.86 -14.19 -13.31
N ALA A 109 -4.29 -15.22 -12.58
CA ALA A 109 -3.41 -16.25 -12.05
C ALA A 109 -2.65 -16.97 -13.17
N ARG A 110 -3.32 -17.27 -14.29
CA ARG A 110 -2.66 -17.83 -15.48
C ARG A 110 -1.64 -16.85 -16.07
N GLU A 111 -2.03 -15.60 -16.27
CA GLU A 111 -1.09 -14.59 -16.79
C GLU A 111 0.14 -14.42 -15.89
N LEU A 112 -0.03 -14.47 -14.56
CA LEU A 112 1.09 -14.37 -13.62
C LEU A 112 1.94 -15.66 -13.57
N ALA A 113 1.37 -16.82 -13.86
CA ALA A 113 2.10 -18.08 -13.95
C ALA A 113 2.88 -18.24 -15.26
N GLU A 114 2.46 -17.53 -16.32
CA GLU A 114 3.06 -17.57 -17.66
C GLU A 114 4.10 -16.47 -17.89
N ARG A 115 4.28 -15.54 -16.94
CA ARG A 115 5.27 -14.45 -16.97
C ARG A 115 6.56 -14.83 -16.27
#